data_AF-A0A7J3KS66-F1
#
_entry.id   AF-A0A7J3KS66-F1
#
_cell.length_a   1.000
_cell.length_b   1.000
_cell.length_c   1.000
_cell.angle_alpha   90.00
_cell.angle_beta   90.00
_cell.angle_gamma   90.00
#
_symmetry.space_group_name_H-M   'P 1'
#
loop_
_entity.id
_entity.type
_entity.pdbx_description
1 polymer ?
#
loop_
_entity_poly.entity_id
_entity_poly.type
_entity_poly.pdbx_seq_one_letter_code
_entity_poly.pdbx_strand_id
1 'polypeptide(L)'
;MNSVLISTLGEPSSWDPVNYIYEGSSFFGRSILPILLDRADPRPDIAIAIILDTTVDKVVSSYDELISEVLSKYNRFLKEIGLYENLVKFIVAPGVGRFRLAKDKDVFFNFIGRLGDYHPYIIYELSKIFANTDPNITIHLDLTHGINFMPSLTLLAVREIASILALTRRNVRFKIYNAEPYIRNVTSELNIHIVEDSSAVIEYDLVPLGAKGKCIPLQRYSKDYIYKEEDLRMLISKCEKMRYKLNAFLSSIFNGLPLALYTFYPDVTELESTIEKIVEIWRENISVTSDGKEIYVKRNLSFGEDFAKLTQIWLIAKTLNLYKRIEVSYEELDSLRESFFSIFSKKIDGMISRDLYRVKEDVKKRREKCRDWVKLCAIYEEHKNFTTRDFLAHSGLEMNVTEVKYEGQSIMLRYAKDEIRKVINGCLHGLQKAK
;
A
#
# COMPACT_ATOMS: atom_id res chain seq x y z
N MET A 1 -3.34 17.22 -3.35
CA MET A 1 -1.99 17.07 -2.79
C MET A 1 -1.08 16.48 -3.86
N ASN A 2 -0.13 17.29 -4.33
CA ASN A 2 0.82 16.99 -5.39
C ASN A 2 2.26 16.83 -4.87
N SER A 3 2.57 17.22 -3.63
CA SER A 3 3.89 17.03 -3.02
C SER A 3 3.78 16.64 -1.54
N VAL A 4 4.49 15.58 -1.13
CA VAL A 4 4.46 15.05 0.24
C VAL A 4 5.89 14.83 0.73
N LEU A 5 6.22 15.37 1.89
CA LEU A 5 7.45 15.06 2.60
C LEU A 5 7.20 13.99 3.64
N ILE A 6 8.01 12.94 3.65
CA ILE A 6 8.02 11.88 4.65
C ILE A 6 9.37 11.96 5.33
N SER A 7 9.39 12.11 6.66
CA SER A 7 10.63 12.15 7.44
C SER A 7 10.58 11.12 8.55
N THR A 8 11.67 10.37 8.70
CA THR A 8 11.84 9.47 9.84
C THR A 8 12.53 10.21 10.99
N LEU A 9 11.93 10.20 12.17
CA LEU A 9 12.42 10.93 13.33
C LEU A 9 12.64 9.97 14.52
N GLY A 10 13.89 9.83 14.95
CA GLY A 10 14.29 9.21 16.21
C GLY A 10 14.14 10.17 17.40
N GLU A 11 14.98 10.02 18.44
CA GLU A 11 14.89 10.80 19.67
C GLU A 11 15.39 12.26 19.53
N PRO A 12 14.49 13.28 19.47
CA PRO A 12 14.88 14.64 19.19
C PRO A 12 15.67 15.32 20.32
N SER A 13 15.51 14.84 21.56
CA SER A 13 16.24 15.43 22.70
C SER A 13 17.76 15.22 22.62
N SER A 14 18.22 14.35 21.73
CA SER A 14 19.63 14.05 21.51
C SER A 14 20.29 14.91 20.43
N TRP A 15 19.50 15.68 19.67
CA TRP A 15 19.98 16.47 18.53
C TRP A 15 20.43 17.86 18.97
N ASP A 16 21.66 18.20 18.61
CA ASP A 16 22.22 19.53 18.82
C ASP A 16 21.88 20.43 17.61
N PRO A 17 21.72 21.75 17.80
CA PRO A 17 21.50 22.65 16.68
C PRO A 17 22.79 22.79 15.84
N VAL A 18 22.63 22.76 14.53
CA VAL A 18 23.72 22.85 13.54
C VAL A 18 23.26 23.66 12.32
N ASN A 19 24.19 24.20 11.54
CA ASN A 19 23.87 24.90 10.31
C ASN A 19 23.67 23.89 9.16
N TYR A 20 22.45 23.73 8.66
CA TYR A 20 22.16 22.89 7.51
C TYR A 20 22.23 23.69 6.22
N ILE A 21 22.86 23.14 5.19
CA ILE A 21 22.99 23.75 3.87
C ILE A 21 22.22 22.90 2.85
N TYR A 22 21.27 23.51 2.15
CA TYR A 22 20.52 22.88 1.06
C TYR A 22 20.32 23.87 -0.08
N GLU A 23 20.78 23.50 -1.28
CA GLU A 23 20.68 24.31 -2.51
C GLU A 23 21.10 25.78 -2.31
N GLY A 24 22.23 25.98 -1.62
CA GLY A 24 22.80 27.31 -1.33
C GLY A 24 22.06 28.11 -0.25
N SER A 25 20.98 27.58 0.32
CA SER A 25 20.29 28.15 1.48
C SER A 25 20.84 27.55 2.77
N SER A 26 20.96 28.35 3.82
CA SER A 26 21.38 27.90 5.15
C SER A 26 20.24 27.97 6.16
N PHE A 27 20.19 27.02 7.08
CA PHE A 27 19.21 26.96 8.16
C PHE A 27 19.87 26.45 9.44
N PHE A 28 19.87 27.26 10.49
CA PHE A 28 20.37 26.85 11.80
C PHE A 28 19.23 26.21 12.63
N GLY A 29 19.38 24.94 13.00
CA GLY A 29 18.37 24.24 13.77
C GLY A 29 18.76 22.80 14.13
N ARG A 30 17.87 22.11 14.85
CA ARG A 30 18.08 20.70 15.29
C ARG A 30 17.59 19.65 14.30
N SER A 31 16.89 20.06 13.24
CA SER A 31 16.33 19.16 12.24
C SER A 31 16.30 19.83 10.88
N ILE A 32 16.34 19.01 9.82
CA ILE A 32 16.25 19.48 8.43
C ILE A 32 14.81 19.65 7.95
N LEU A 33 13.83 19.20 8.74
CA LEU A 33 12.42 19.28 8.38
C LEU A 33 11.96 20.70 7.98
N PRO A 34 12.36 21.79 8.67
CA PRO A 34 11.95 23.14 8.29
C PRO A 34 12.51 23.58 6.93
N ILE A 35 13.81 23.36 6.67
CA ILE A 35 14.42 23.76 5.40
C ILE A 35 13.88 22.94 4.22
N LEU A 36 13.57 21.64 4.40
CA LEU A 36 12.94 20.84 3.36
C LEU A 36 11.49 21.26 3.08
N LEU A 37 10.71 21.61 4.11
CA LEU A 37 9.34 22.13 3.94
C LEU A 37 9.30 23.48 3.20
N ASP A 38 10.37 24.27 3.32
CA ASP A 38 10.48 25.56 2.64
C ASP A 38 11.05 25.43 1.21
N ARG A 39 12.07 24.57 1.03
CA ARG A 39 12.93 24.58 -0.16
C ARG A 39 12.88 23.34 -1.04
N ALA A 40 12.34 22.22 -0.58
CA ALA A 40 12.24 21.06 -1.46
C ALA A 40 11.39 21.40 -2.68
N ASP A 41 11.77 20.90 -3.85
CA ASP A 41 11.09 21.19 -5.12
C ASP A 41 10.45 19.92 -5.71
N PRO A 42 9.13 19.91 -5.97
CA PRO A 42 8.15 20.94 -5.62
C PRO A 42 7.93 21.05 -4.11
N ARG A 43 7.56 22.25 -3.64
CA ARG A 43 7.31 22.49 -2.21
C ARG A 43 6.28 21.50 -1.65
N PRO A 44 6.58 20.81 -0.53
CA PRO A 44 5.63 19.88 0.07
C PRO A 44 4.34 20.57 0.53
N ASP A 45 3.18 20.00 0.16
CA ASP A 45 1.88 20.44 0.67
C ASP A 45 1.68 20.02 2.14
N ILE A 46 2.33 18.92 2.53
CA ILE A 46 2.30 18.35 3.87
C ILE A 46 3.59 17.60 4.18
N ALA A 47 3.93 17.53 5.47
CA ALA A 47 4.91 16.59 6.00
C ALA A 47 4.25 15.46 6.80
N ILE A 48 4.85 14.27 6.72
CA ILE A 48 4.51 13.08 7.49
C ILE A 48 5.76 12.71 8.28
N ALA A 49 5.70 12.89 9.59
CA ALA A 49 6.76 12.49 10.50
C ALA A 49 6.47 11.09 11.06
N ILE A 50 7.30 10.12 10.70
CA ILE A 50 7.25 8.75 11.21
C ILE A 50 8.14 8.69 12.45
N ILE A 51 7.50 8.44 13.60
CA ILE A 51 8.12 8.39 14.94
C ILE A 51 7.87 7.03 15.58
N LEU A 52 8.64 6.68 16.61
CA LEU A 52 8.46 5.42 17.33
C LEU A 52 7.73 5.61 18.66
N ASP A 53 6.86 4.66 18.99
CA ASP A 53 6.24 4.55 20.32
C ASP A 53 7.26 4.32 21.45
N THR A 54 8.49 3.92 21.12
CA THR A 54 9.59 3.72 22.07
C THR A 54 10.17 5.00 22.67
N THR A 55 9.73 6.18 22.21
CA THR A 55 10.27 7.49 22.61
C THR A 55 9.51 8.14 23.77
N VAL A 56 8.78 7.34 24.55
CA VAL A 56 8.00 7.78 25.71
C VAL A 56 8.90 8.31 26.84
N ASP A 57 8.53 9.45 27.42
CA ASP A 57 9.31 10.14 28.47
C ASP A 57 8.69 10.08 29.87
N LYS A 58 7.49 9.47 30.00
CA LYS A 58 6.76 9.35 31.26
C LYS A 58 6.22 7.94 31.45
N VAL A 59 6.01 7.58 32.71
CA VAL A 59 5.27 6.37 33.09
C VAL A 59 3.83 6.50 32.58
N VAL A 60 3.30 5.44 32.00
CA VAL A 60 1.96 5.36 31.40
C VAL A 60 1.31 4.02 31.79
N SER A 61 -0.01 4.00 31.84
CA SER A 61 -0.79 2.83 32.27
C SER A 61 -1.49 2.10 31.12
N SER A 62 -1.59 2.74 29.95
CA SER A 62 -2.22 2.18 28.75
C SER A 62 -1.45 2.54 27.49
N TYR A 63 -1.73 1.84 26.39
CA TYR A 63 -1.12 2.15 25.11
C TYR A 63 -1.61 3.49 24.53
N ASP A 64 -2.87 3.86 24.76
CA ASP A 64 -3.41 5.14 24.30
C ASP A 64 -2.76 6.33 25.02
N GLU A 65 -2.51 6.20 26.33
CA GLU A 65 -1.72 7.18 27.10
C GLU A 65 -0.29 7.31 26.55
N LEU A 66 0.32 6.16 26.22
CA LEU A 66 1.67 6.12 25.62
C LEU A 66 1.73 6.90 24.31
N ILE A 67 0.80 6.61 23.39
CA ILE A 67 0.72 7.30 22.10
C ILE A 67 0.49 8.81 22.30
N SER A 68 -0.40 9.17 23.22
CA SER A 68 -0.70 10.57 23.53
C SER A 68 0.52 11.33 24.06
N GLU A 69 1.32 10.70 24.94
CA GLU A 69 2.56 11.30 25.46
C GLU A 69 3.62 11.45 24.36
N VAL A 70 3.80 10.44 23.52
CA VAL A 70 4.72 10.50 22.37
C VAL A 70 4.32 11.64 21.43
N LEU A 71 3.06 11.74 21.05
CA LEU A 71 2.57 12.85 20.22
C LEU A 71 2.79 14.21 20.88
N SER A 72 2.51 14.33 22.18
CA SER A 72 2.75 15.57 22.94
C SER A 72 4.22 15.98 22.94
N LYS A 73 5.14 15.01 23.06
CA LYS A 73 6.59 15.23 22.96
C LYS A 73 6.99 15.80 21.60
N TYR A 74 6.58 15.19 20.50
CA TYR A 74 6.96 15.68 19.18
C TYR A 74 6.26 16.97 18.78
N ASN A 75 5.03 17.22 19.23
CA ASN A 75 4.37 18.52 19.04
C ASN A 75 5.14 19.65 19.72
N ARG A 76 5.69 19.42 20.92
CA ARG A 76 6.59 20.39 21.57
C ARG A 76 7.86 20.61 20.76
N PHE A 77 8.48 19.52 20.28
CA PHE A 77 9.65 19.62 19.42
C PHE A 77 9.38 20.43 18.13
N LEU A 78 8.26 20.21 17.45
CA LEU A 78 7.88 20.99 16.25
C LEU A 78 7.78 22.48 16.55
N LYS A 79 7.14 22.85 17.68
CA LYS A 79 7.05 24.26 18.12
C LYS A 79 8.44 24.86 18.36
N GLU A 80 9.35 24.10 18.98
CA GLU A 80 10.71 24.54 19.24
C GLU A 80 11.54 24.76 17.95
N ILE A 81 11.22 24.07 16.86
CA ILE A 81 11.87 24.28 15.54
C ILE A 81 11.06 25.19 14.61
N GLY A 82 10.06 25.90 15.14
CA GLY A 82 9.29 26.91 14.39
C GLY A 82 8.25 26.34 13.42
N LEU A 83 7.83 25.07 13.59
CA LEU A 83 6.80 24.44 12.78
C LEU A 83 5.45 24.40 13.51
N TYR A 84 4.37 24.63 12.77
CA TYR A 84 3.00 24.58 13.26
C TYR A 84 2.37 23.19 13.05
N GLU A 85 1.49 22.79 13.97
CA GLU A 85 0.89 21.44 14.04
C GLU A 85 0.08 21.05 12.79
N ASN A 86 -0.42 22.02 12.02
CA ASN A 86 -1.24 21.75 10.83
C ASN A 86 -0.42 21.32 9.60
N LEU A 87 0.90 21.52 9.59
CA LEU A 87 1.77 21.19 8.46
C LEU A 87 2.37 19.78 8.55
N VAL A 88 2.37 19.17 9.73
CA VAL A 88 3.02 17.89 9.99
C VAL A 88 2.01 16.90 10.58
N LYS A 89 1.81 15.78 9.91
CA LYS A 89 1.07 14.63 10.44
C LYS A 89 2.04 13.63 11.05
N PHE A 90 1.68 13.06 12.20
CA PHE A 90 2.48 12.02 12.83
C PHE A 90 1.96 10.63 12.52
N ILE A 91 2.87 9.72 12.23
CA ILE A 91 2.65 8.28 12.28
C ILE A 91 3.48 7.75 13.45
N VAL A 92 2.81 7.30 14.52
CA VAL A 92 3.47 6.62 15.63
C VAL A 92 3.54 5.13 15.32
N ALA A 93 4.73 4.66 14.96
CA ALA A 93 5.00 3.30 14.53
C ALA A 93 5.51 2.42 15.68
N PRO A 94 5.25 1.10 15.63
CA PRO A 94 5.69 0.19 16.67
C PRO A 94 7.22 -0.02 16.64
N GLY A 95 7.90 0.36 17.71
CA GLY A 95 9.32 0.03 17.94
C GLY A 95 9.51 -1.13 18.91
N VAL A 96 10.72 -1.68 18.98
CA VAL A 96 11.07 -2.75 19.93
C VAL A 96 12.38 -2.40 20.64
N GLY A 97 12.53 -2.88 21.87
CA GLY A 97 13.75 -2.69 22.65
C GLY A 97 13.49 -2.36 24.10
N ARG A 98 14.58 -2.17 24.85
CA ARG A 98 14.57 -1.76 26.25
C ARG A 98 15.17 -0.37 26.37
N PHE A 99 14.42 0.57 26.93
CA PHE A 99 14.79 1.98 27.02
C PHE A 99 14.66 2.46 28.45
N ARG A 100 15.58 3.32 28.87
CA ARG A 100 15.54 3.94 30.19
C ARG A 100 14.77 5.25 30.11
N LEU A 101 13.95 5.53 31.12
CA LEU A 101 13.22 6.80 31.18
C LEU A 101 14.20 7.96 31.38
N ALA A 102 14.07 9.03 30.59
CA ALA A 102 14.99 10.15 30.64
C ALA A 102 15.01 10.86 32.00
N LYS A 103 13.85 10.98 32.65
CA LYS A 103 13.67 11.68 33.94
C LYS A 103 13.87 10.80 35.17
N ASP A 104 13.69 9.49 35.04
CA ASP A 104 13.87 8.53 36.12
C ASP A 104 14.79 7.40 35.65
N LYS A 105 16.08 7.51 36.04
CA LYS A 105 17.13 6.60 35.54
C LYS A 105 16.95 5.16 36.01
N ASP A 106 16.07 4.93 36.98
CA ASP A 106 15.82 3.63 37.54
C ASP A 106 14.65 2.91 36.86
N VAL A 107 13.84 3.61 36.05
CA VAL A 107 12.68 3.05 35.36
C VAL A 107 13.03 2.68 33.92
N PHE A 108 12.62 1.49 33.50
CA PHE A 108 12.85 0.95 32.16
C PHE A 108 11.53 0.59 31.48
N PHE A 109 11.42 0.92 30.19
CA PHE A 109 10.38 0.43 29.30
C PHE A 109 10.91 -0.73 28.46
N ASN A 110 10.13 -1.80 28.37
CA ASN A 110 10.40 -2.97 27.55
C ASN A 110 9.31 -3.10 26.48
N PHE A 111 9.65 -2.76 25.25
CA PHE A 111 8.77 -2.89 24.09
C PHE A 111 8.99 -4.25 23.45
N ILE A 112 8.03 -5.14 23.65
CA ILE A 112 8.08 -6.54 23.24
C ILE A 112 7.09 -6.76 22.10
N GLY A 113 7.59 -7.22 20.96
CA GLY A 113 6.79 -7.52 19.77
C GLY A 113 7.70 -7.85 18.59
N ARG A 114 7.11 -8.00 17.40
CA ARG A 114 7.89 -8.28 16.20
C ARG A 114 8.37 -6.98 15.57
N LEU A 115 9.69 -6.83 15.37
CA LEU A 115 10.25 -5.67 14.66
C LEU A 115 9.63 -5.52 13.25
N GLY A 116 9.35 -6.64 12.60
CA GLY A 116 8.70 -6.70 11.30
C GLY A 116 7.27 -6.15 11.26
N ASP A 117 6.65 -5.78 12.39
CA ASP A 117 5.35 -5.09 12.41
C ASP A 117 5.45 -3.64 11.92
N TYR A 118 6.64 -3.03 11.98
CA TYR A 118 6.87 -1.65 11.54
C TYR A 118 6.50 -1.46 10.06
N HIS A 119 7.07 -2.26 9.16
CA HIS A 119 6.86 -2.15 7.72
C HIS A 119 5.38 -2.22 7.29
N PRO A 120 4.60 -3.29 7.61
CA PRO A 120 3.18 -3.37 7.29
C PRO A 120 2.37 -2.21 7.88
N TYR A 121 2.72 -1.74 9.08
CA TYR A 121 2.04 -0.61 9.71
C TYR A 121 2.28 0.70 8.95
N ILE A 122 3.52 0.95 8.50
CA ILE A 122 3.84 2.12 7.66
C ILE A 122 3.11 2.04 6.31
N ILE A 123 3.08 0.86 5.66
CA ILE A 123 2.30 0.65 4.43
C ILE A 123 0.82 1.02 4.66
N TYR A 124 0.21 0.56 5.75
CA TYR A 124 -1.17 0.91 6.11
C TYR A 124 -1.40 2.41 6.28
N GLU A 125 -0.59 3.07 7.13
CA GLU A 125 -0.78 4.49 7.41
C GLU A 125 -0.52 5.38 6.20
N LEU A 126 0.54 5.11 5.44
CA LEU A 126 0.82 5.84 4.21
C LEU A 126 -0.23 5.60 3.13
N SER A 127 -0.74 4.36 2.98
CA SER A 127 -1.79 4.08 1.98
C SER A 127 -3.03 4.94 2.19
N LYS A 128 -3.44 5.17 3.45
CA LYS A 128 -4.58 6.06 3.77
C LYS A 128 -4.36 7.49 3.30
N ILE A 129 -3.12 7.97 3.42
CA ILE A 129 -2.76 9.32 3.00
C ILE A 129 -2.70 9.41 1.47
N PHE A 130 -2.08 8.43 0.81
CA PHE A 130 -1.88 8.43 -0.63
C PHE A 130 -3.13 8.08 -1.45
N ALA A 131 -4.13 7.42 -0.85
CA ALA A 131 -5.40 7.09 -1.50
C ALA A 131 -6.09 8.30 -2.15
N ASN A 132 -5.96 9.49 -1.56
CA ASN A 132 -6.64 10.72 -2.00
C ASN A 132 -5.69 11.76 -2.59
N THR A 133 -4.55 11.33 -3.13
CA THR A 133 -3.59 12.23 -3.79
C THR A 133 -3.97 12.57 -5.21
N ASP A 134 -3.29 13.58 -5.77
CA ASP A 134 -3.47 13.99 -7.16
C ASP A 134 -2.83 13.01 -8.17
N PRO A 135 -3.19 13.08 -9.46
CA PRO A 135 -2.61 12.25 -10.51
C PRO A 135 -1.10 12.42 -10.74
N ASN A 136 -0.53 13.55 -10.30
CA ASN A 136 0.90 13.83 -10.31
C ASN A 136 1.34 14.05 -8.86
N ILE A 137 2.35 13.30 -8.41
CA ILE A 137 2.78 13.33 -7.02
C ILE A 137 4.30 13.28 -6.95
N THR A 138 4.91 14.18 -6.18
CA THR A 138 6.30 14.04 -5.75
C THR A 138 6.33 13.60 -4.29
N ILE A 139 7.04 12.50 -4.04
CA ILE A 139 7.28 12.00 -2.68
C ILE A 139 8.72 12.32 -2.32
N HIS A 140 8.88 13.17 -1.32
CA HIS A 140 10.16 13.51 -0.71
C HIS A 140 10.37 12.62 0.51
N LEU A 141 11.46 11.89 0.61
CA LEU A 141 11.77 11.01 1.73
C LEU A 141 13.07 11.46 2.41
N ASP A 142 12.96 11.96 3.64
CA ASP A 142 14.07 12.31 4.51
C ASP A 142 14.40 11.17 5.47
N LEU A 143 15.64 10.69 5.38
CA LEU A 143 16.19 9.60 6.19
C LEU A 143 17.18 10.07 7.27
N THR A 144 17.44 11.38 7.35
CA THR A 144 18.52 11.97 8.15
C THR A 144 18.43 11.65 9.63
N HIS A 145 17.22 11.72 10.18
CA HIS A 145 16.97 11.62 11.63
C HIS A 145 16.41 10.26 12.05
N GLY A 146 16.28 9.32 11.11
CA GLY A 146 15.81 7.97 11.38
C GLY A 146 16.86 7.16 12.11
N ILE A 147 16.42 6.26 13.00
CA ILE A 147 17.32 5.41 13.79
C ILE A 147 17.19 3.94 13.41
N ASN A 148 18.33 3.23 13.43
CA ASN A 148 18.43 1.79 13.23
C ASN A 148 17.72 1.30 11.96
N PHE A 149 16.57 0.63 12.13
CA PHE A 149 15.79 0.01 11.06
C PHE A 149 14.82 0.98 10.37
N MET A 150 14.54 2.15 10.97
CA MET A 150 13.53 3.08 10.44
C MET A 150 13.85 3.52 9.01
N PRO A 151 15.09 3.95 8.67
CA PRO A 151 15.38 4.39 7.32
C PRO A 151 15.16 3.30 6.28
N SER A 152 15.69 2.10 6.52
CA SER A 152 15.59 0.98 5.58
C SER A 152 14.16 0.48 5.39
N LEU A 153 13.40 0.31 6.48
CA LEU A 153 12.02 -0.17 6.38
C LEU A 153 11.06 0.90 5.86
N THR A 154 11.31 2.19 6.15
CA THR A 154 10.51 3.27 5.57
C THR A 154 10.79 3.43 4.09
N LEU A 155 12.06 3.37 3.67
CA LEU A 155 12.43 3.41 2.26
C LEU A 155 11.74 2.28 1.48
N LEU A 156 11.76 1.06 2.02
CA LEU A 156 11.05 -0.07 1.43
C LEU A 156 9.55 0.21 1.30
N ALA A 157 8.91 0.63 2.40
CA ALA A 157 7.47 0.89 2.41
C ALA A 157 7.08 2.00 1.42
N VAL A 158 7.84 3.10 1.38
CA VAL A 158 7.57 4.23 0.50
C VAL A 158 7.78 3.85 -0.96
N ARG A 159 8.80 3.03 -1.28
CA ARG A 159 9.00 2.50 -2.64
C ARG A 159 7.84 1.61 -3.08
N GLU A 160 7.36 0.72 -2.22
CA GLU A 160 6.18 -0.11 -2.53
C GLU A 160 4.93 0.74 -2.81
N ILE A 161 4.70 1.80 -2.01
CA ILE A 161 3.60 2.75 -2.24
C ILE A 161 3.80 3.51 -3.56
N ALA A 162 5.01 3.99 -3.83
CA ALA A 162 5.31 4.71 -5.07
C ALA A 162 5.11 3.81 -6.31
N SER A 163 5.53 2.54 -6.24
CA SER A 163 5.29 1.54 -7.29
C SER A 163 3.79 1.34 -7.55
N ILE A 164 2.97 1.30 -6.48
CA ILE A 164 1.51 1.17 -6.61
C ILE A 164 0.90 2.42 -7.23
N LEU A 165 1.32 3.61 -6.80
CA LEU A 165 0.85 4.85 -7.40
C LEU A 165 1.27 4.93 -8.86
N ALA A 166 2.45 4.45 -9.23
CA ALA A 166 2.89 4.42 -10.63
C ALA A 166 2.01 3.51 -11.52
N LEU A 167 1.25 2.57 -10.94
CA LEU A 167 0.24 1.82 -11.69
C LEU A 167 -0.96 2.70 -12.08
N THR A 168 -1.40 3.58 -11.17
CA THR A 168 -2.71 4.26 -11.27
C THR A 168 -2.58 5.75 -11.58
N ARG A 169 -1.39 6.32 -11.47
CA ARG A 169 -1.07 7.74 -11.61
C ARG A 169 -0.15 7.96 -12.80
N ARG A 170 -0.16 9.18 -13.35
CA ARG A 170 0.59 9.51 -14.58
C ARG A 170 2.05 9.80 -14.30
N ASN A 171 2.33 10.51 -13.22
CA ASN A 171 3.68 10.93 -12.88
C ASN A 171 3.89 10.84 -11.37
N VAL A 172 4.70 9.86 -10.96
CA VAL A 172 5.11 9.67 -9.58
C VAL A 172 6.62 9.89 -9.54
N ARG A 173 7.05 10.96 -8.89
CA ARG A 173 8.47 11.28 -8.70
C ARG A 173 8.86 10.99 -7.26
N PHE A 174 10.06 10.47 -7.08
CA PHE A 174 10.60 10.09 -5.80
C PHE A 174 11.94 10.77 -5.58
N LYS A 175 12.06 11.50 -4.46
CA LYS A 175 13.29 12.20 -4.06
C LYS A 175 13.72 11.75 -2.67
N ILE A 176 14.94 11.29 -2.51
CA ILE A 176 15.49 10.86 -1.21
C ILE A 176 16.51 11.88 -0.72
N TYR A 177 16.40 12.26 0.54
CA TYR A 177 17.26 13.22 1.22
C TYR A 177 18.01 12.58 2.37
N ASN A 178 19.28 12.96 2.53
CA ASN A 178 20.06 12.62 3.71
C ASN A 178 21.11 13.71 3.97
N ALA A 179 21.20 14.19 5.21
CA ALA A 179 22.29 15.09 5.59
C ALA A 179 23.59 14.33 5.86
N GLU A 180 24.71 15.04 5.80
CA GLU A 180 26.00 14.55 6.27
C GLU A 180 25.94 14.10 7.75
N PRO A 181 26.81 13.17 8.18
CA PRO A 181 26.81 12.69 9.56
C PRO A 181 27.24 13.79 10.53
N TYR A 182 26.47 13.94 11.61
CA TYR A 182 26.80 14.87 12.69
C TYR A 182 27.80 14.27 13.67
N ILE A 183 28.87 15.01 13.97
CA ILE A 183 29.84 14.70 15.03
C ILE A 183 29.85 15.85 16.04
N ARG A 184 29.39 15.56 17.27
CA ARG A 184 29.32 16.55 18.35
C ARG A 184 30.68 17.22 18.58
N ASN A 185 30.66 18.54 18.70
CA ASN A 185 31.83 19.42 18.89
C ASN A 185 32.84 19.46 17.73
N VAL A 186 32.53 18.84 16.59
CA VAL A 186 33.38 18.87 15.38
C VAL A 186 32.63 19.51 14.22
N THR A 187 31.36 19.17 14.07
CA THR A 187 30.52 19.62 12.97
C THR A 187 29.90 20.98 13.28
N SER A 188 30.21 21.99 12.47
CA SER A 188 29.53 23.30 12.48
C SER A 188 28.45 23.42 11.40
N GLU A 189 28.65 22.72 10.28
CA GLU A 189 27.76 22.76 9.12
C GLU A 189 27.55 21.35 8.54
N LEU A 190 26.36 21.11 7.98
CA LEU A 190 25.99 19.84 7.35
C LEU A 190 25.28 20.10 6.01
N ASN A 191 25.80 19.51 4.94
CA ASN A 191 25.11 19.54 3.66
C ASN A 191 23.98 18.51 3.63
N ILE A 192 22.84 18.91 3.04
CA ILE A 192 21.72 18.02 2.75
C ILE A 192 21.83 17.58 1.30
N HIS A 193 21.95 16.27 1.09
CA HIS A 193 22.09 15.68 -0.25
C HIS A 193 20.77 15.12 -0.75
N ILE A 194 20.50 15.31 -2.04
CA ILE A 194 19.55 14.49 -2.79
C ILE A 194 20.28 13.21 -3.20
N VAL A 195 20.00 12.11 -2.51
CA VAL A 195 20.63 10.81 -2.74
C VAL A 195 20.03 10.10 -3.95
N GLU A 196 18.74 10.35 -4.21
CA GLU A 196 18.02 9.83 -5.37
C GLU A 196 17.01 10.87 -5.85
N ASP A 197 16.89 11.02 -7.16
CA ASP A 197 15.83 11.78 -7.83
C ASP A 197 15.41 11.00 -9.08
N SER A 198 14.29 10.29 -8.97
CA SER A 198 13.87 9.32 -9.98
C SER A 198 12.35 9.36 -10.20
N SER A 199 11.92 8.92 -11.38
CA SER A 199 10.52 8.53 -11.57
C SER A 199 10.31 7.16 -10.94
N ALA A 200 9.20 6.97 -10.23
CA ALA A 200 8.88 5.69 -9.65
C ALA A 200 8.73 4.62 -10.75
N VAL A 201 9.40 3.50 -10.56
CA VAL A 201 9.30 2.33 -11.42
C VAL A 201 8.29 1.38 -10.80
N ILE A 202 7.53 0.71 -11.65
CA ILE A 202 6.56 -0.28 -11.19
C ILE A 202 7.30 -1.56 -10.79
N GLU A 203 7.68 -1.63 -9.52
CA GLU A 203 8.26 -2.80 -8.89
C GLU A 203 7.25 -3.34 -7.88
N TYR A 204 6.39 -4.27 -8.32
CA TYR A 204 5.35 -4.85 -7.48
C TYR A 204 5.57 -6.35 -7.32
N ASP A 205 5.69 -6.82 -6.09
CA ASP A 205 5.80 -8.25 -5.79
C ASP A 205 4.45 -8.95 -6.04
N LEU A 206 4.41 -9.81 -7.07
CA LEU A 206 3.21 -10.51 -7.53
C LEU A 206 2.89 -11.79 -6.74
N VAL A 207 3.37 -11.89 -5.50
CA VAL A 207 2.99 -12.97 -4.59
C VAL A 207 1.47 -12.91 -4.32
N PRO A 208 0.74 -14.01 -4.59
CA PRO A 208 -0.69 -14.08 -4.31
C PRO A 208 -0.95 -14.10 -2.80
N LEU A 209 -2.12 -13.57 -2.39
CA LEU A 209 -2.61 -13.72 -1.03
C LEU A 209 -2.70 -15.19 -0.66
N GLY A 210 -2.24 -15.52 0.55
CA GLY A 210 -2.20 -16.87 1.08
C GLY A 210 -1.31 -17.81 0.28
N ALA A 211 -0.15 -17.32 -0.18
CA ALA A 211 0.85 -18.12 -0.88
C ALA A 211 1.32 -19.33 -0.05
N LYS A 212 1.28 -19.25 1.30
CA LYS A 212 1.54 -20.38 2.21
C LYS A 212 0.30 -21.23 2.52
N GLY A 213 -0.76 -21.11 1.72
CA GLY A 213 -1.95 -21.96 1.76
C GLY A 213 -3.21 -21.27 2.31
N LYS A 214 -3.07 -20.32 3.25
CA LYS A 214 -4.18 -19.56 3.84
C LYS A 214 -3.84 -18.08 3.90
N CYS A 215 -4.85 -17.21 3.81
CA CYS A 215 -4.68 -15.79 4.04
C CYS A 215 -4.47 -15.51 5.54
N ILE A 216 -3.28 -15.03 5.91
CA ILE A 216 -2.86 -14.75 7.29
C ILE A 216 -2.54 -13.26 7.40
N PRO A 217 -3.55 -12.40 7.67
CA PRO A 217 -3.32 -10.97 7.88
C PRO A 217 -2.82 -10.66 9.30
N LEU A 218 -3.09 -11.52 10.27
CA LEU A 218 -2.70 -11.32 11.66
C LEU A 218 -2.35 -12.67 12.28
N GLN A 219 -1.33 -12.68 13.13
CA GLN A 219 -0.83 -13.90 13.77
C GLN A 219 -0.45 -13.62 15.22
N ARG A 220 -0.42 -14.68 16.05
CA ARG A 220 0.04 -14.57 17.43
C ARG A 220 1.54 -14.30 17.46
N TYR A 221 1.97 -13.39 18.34
CA TYR A 221 3.38 -13.19 18.63
C TYR A 221 3.91 -14.24 19.63
N SER A 222 3.14 -14.52 20.69
CA SER A 222 3.45 -15.56 21.68
C SER A 222 2.45 -16.71 21.62
N LYS A 223 2.95 -17.95 21.81
CA LYS A 223 2.13 -19.17 21.90
C LYS A 223 1.24 -19.19 23.15
N ASP A 224 1.67 -18.53 24.22
CA ASP A 224 1.02 -18.56 25.53
C ASP A 224 -0.16 -17.58 25.64
N TYR A 225 -0.38 -16.75 24.61
CA TYR A 225 -1.47 -15.78 24.60
C TYR A 225 -2.79 -16.42 24.17
N ILE A 226 -3.73 -16.50 25.11
CA ILE A 226 -5.11 -16.97 24.91
C ILE A 226 -6.00 -15.74 24.69
N TYR A 227 -6.21 -15.38 23.42
CA TYR A 227 -7.14 -14.31 23.03
C TYR A 227 -8.59 -14.82 22.93
N LYS A 228 -9.55 -13.89 22.80
CA LYS A 228 -10.89 -14.16 22.26
C LYS A 228 -10.76 -14.69 20.82
N GLU A 229 -10.51 -15.98 20.70
CA GLU A 229 -10.13 -16.64 19.45
C GLU A 229 -11.16 -16.46 18.33
N GLU A 230 -12.40 -16.15 18.69
CA GLU A 230 -13.53 -15.99 17.78
C GLU A 230 -13.38 -14.79 16.83
N ASP A 231 -13.02 -13.60 17.32
CA ASP A 231 -12.90 -12.39 16.47
C ASP A 231 -11.78 -12.56 15.44
N LEU A 232 -10.63 -13.09 15.87
CA LEU A 232 -9.51 -13.38 14.98
C LEU A 232 -9.85 -14.47 13.96
N ARG A 233 -10.52 -15.55 14.39
CA ARG A 233 -10.96 -16.63 13.49
C ARG A 233 -11.97 -16.13 12.46
N MET A 234 -12.92 -15.29 12.87
CA MET A 234 -13.92 -14.68 11.99
C MET A 234 -13.23 -13.78 10.96
N LEU A 235 -12.28 -12.96 11.39
CA LEU A 235 -11.51 -12.09 10.50
C LEU A 235 -10.69 -12.87 9.47
N ILE A 236 -9.95 -13.91 9.92
CA ILE A 236 -9.19 -14.79 9.03
C ILE A 236 -10.13 -15.48 8.03
N SER A 237 -11.28 -15.98 8.50
CA SER A 237 -12.30 -16.58 7.63
C SER A 237 -12.81 -15.59 6.58
N LYS A 238 -13.05 -14.33 6.96
CA LYS A 238 -13.47 -13.27 6.03
C LYS A 238 -12.41 -13.03 4.96
N CYS A 239 -11.14 -12.84 5.36
CA CYS A 239 -10.04 -12.63 4.43
C CYS A 239 -9.85 -13.82 3.48
N GLU A 240 -9.97 -15.05 3.99
CA GLU A 240 -9.89 -16.28 3.20
C GLU A 240 -11.00 -16.38 2.15
N LYS A 241 -12.23 -15.94 2.48
CA LYS A 241 -13.35 -15.89 1.51
C LYS A 241 -13.11 -14.87 0.39
N MET A 242 -12.40 -13.78 0.68
CA MET A 242 -12.08 -12.74 -0.31
C MET A 242 -10.86 -13.12 -1.18
N ARG A 243 -9.93 -13.93 -0.64
CA ARG A 243 -8.62 -14.27 -1.22
C ARG A 243 -8.64 -14.50 -2.73
N TYR A 244 -9.47 -15.42 -3.20
CA TYR A 244 -9.47 -15.82 -4.62
C TYR A 244 -9.91 -14.70 -5.56
N LYS A 245 -10.89 -13.88 -5.13
CA LYS A 245 -11.36 -12.73 -5.93
C LYS A 245 -10.33 -11.61 -5.92
N LEU A 246 -9.70 -11.35 -4.78
CA LEU A 246 -8.63 -10.35 -4.67
C LEU A 246 -7.40 -10.75 -5.51
N ASN A 247 -7.03 -12.03 -5.52
CA ASN A 247 -5.99 -12.53 -6.41
C ASN A 247 -6.41 -12.46 -7.89
N ALA A 248 -7.68 -12.72 -8.22
CA ALA A 248 -8.16 -12.56 -9.59
C ALA A 248 -8.13 -11.09 -10.05
N PHE A 249 -8.51 -10.16 -9.17
CA PHE A 249 -8.35 -8.73 -9.38
C PHE A 249 -6.89 -8.34 -9.60
N LEU A 250 -5.99 -8.75 -8.71
CA LEU A 250 -4.56 -8.45 -8.85
C LEU A 250 -4.00 -8.99 -10.18
N SER A 251 -4.31 -10.25 -10.50
CA SER A 251 -3.91 -10.86 -11.76
C SER A 251 -4.40 -10.09 -12.98
N SER A 252 -5.61 -9.56 -12.93
CA SER A 252 -6.21 -8.85 -14.07
C SER A 252 -5.45 -7.58 -14.45
N ILE A 253 -4.80 -6.93 -13.47
CA ILE A 253 -3.97 -5.75 -13.70
C ILE A 253 -2.66 -6.17 -14.38
N PHE A 254 -1.93 -7.11 -13.80
CA PHE A 254 -0.59 -7.43 -14.28
C PHE A 254 -0.57 -8.28 -15.54
N ASN A 255 -1.66 -9.00 -15.84
CA ASN A 255 -1.78 -9.81 -17.06
C ASN A 255 -2.63 -9.16 -18.16
N GLY A 256 -3.15 -7.95 -17.96
CA GLY A 256 -3.92 -7.26 -19.01
C GLY A 256 -5.28 -7.88 -19.29
N LEU A 257 -6.10 -8.11 -18.26
CA LEU A 257 -7.39 -8.81 -18.36
C LEU A 257 -8.55 -7.85 -18.03
N PRO A 258 -8.94 -6.93 -18.92
CA PRO A 258 -9.85 -5.83 -18.59
C PRO A 258 -11.24 -6.29 -18.14
N LEU A 259 -11.80 -7.35 -18.71
CA LEU A 259 -13.10 -7.88 -18.27
C LEU A 259 -13.02 -8.52 -16.87
N ALA A 260 -11.90 -9.19 -16.56
CA ALA A 260 -11.64 -9.71 -15.22
C ALA A 260 -11.45 -8.59 -14.19
N LEU A 261 -10.84 -7.46 -14.59
CA LEU A 261 -10.68 -6.30 -13.71
C LEU A 261 -12.02 -5.77 -13.23
N TYR A 262 -12.99 -5.57 -14.14
CA TYR A 262 -14.36 -5.20 -13.76
C TYR A 262 -15.09 -6.28 -12.97
N THR A 263 -14.96 -7.55 -13.39
CA THR A 263 -15.72 -8.67 -12.78
C THR A 263 -15.30 -8.92 -11.34
N PHE A 264 -14.00 -8.86 -11.05
CA PHE A 264 -13.43 -9.18 -9.74
C PHE A 264 -13.05 -7.95 -8.94
N TYR A 265 -13.40 -6.74 -9.41
CA TYR A 265 -13.16 -5.51 -8.68
C TYR A 265 -13.68 -5.65 -7.23
N PRO A 266 -12.83 -5.37 -6.22
CA PRO A 266 -13.21 -5.55 -4.84
C PRO A 266 -14.26 -4.51 -4.43
N ASP A 267 -15.09 -4.88 -3.45
CA ASP A 267 -15.80 -3.87 -2.67
C ASP A 267 -14.76 -3.11 -1.83
N VAL A 268 -14.48 -1.88 -2.24
CA VAL A 268 -13.43 -1.06 -1.63
C VAL A 268 -13.76 -0.73 -0.18
N THR A 269 -15.04 -0.49 0.14
CA THR A 269 -15.49 -0.17 1.50
C THR A 269 -15.43 -1.40 2.41
N GLU A 270 -15.84 -2.57 1.91
CA GLU A 270 -15.69 -3.83 2.66
C GLU A 270 -14.21 -4.15 2.92
N LEU A 271 -13.34 -3.92 1.94
CA LEU A 271 -11.90 -4.16 2.09
C LEU A 271 -11.27 -3.17 3.07
N GLU A 272 -11.60 -1.88 2.98
CA GLU A 272 -11.15 -0.82 3.88
C GLU A 272 -11.51 -1.16 5.34
N SER A 273 -12.80 -1.40 5.60
CA SER A 273 -13.28 -1.77 6.95
C SER A 273 -12.65 -3.06 7.48
N THR A 274 -12.30 -4.01 6.61
CA THR A 274 -11.61 -5.24 7.02
C THR A 274 -10.17 -4.95 7.45
N ILE A 275 -9.44 -4.10 6.72
CA ILE A 275 -8.08 -3.68 7.05
C ILE A 275 -8.06 -2.87 8.34
N GLU A 276 -9.00 -1.94 8.51
CA GLU A 276 -9.16 -1.16 9.74
C GLU A 276 -9.41 -2.09 10.93
N LYS A 277 -10.29 -3.08 10.79
CA LYS A 277 -10.56 -4.05 11.86
C LYS A 277 -9.34 -4.90 12.21
N ILE A 278 -8.47 -5.24 11.25
CA ILE A 278 -7.20 -5.94 11.52
C ILE A 278 -6.30 -5.08 12.42
N VAL A 279 -6.16 -3.79 12.11
CA VAL A 279 -5.32 -2.87 12.89
C VAL A 279 -5.92 -2.58 14.26
N GLU A 280 -7.24 -2.45 14.35
CA GLU A 280 -7.98 -2.32 15.61
C GLU A 280 -7.70 -3.51 16.52
N ILE A 281 -7.90 -4.74 16.03
CA ILE A 281 -7.62 -5.97 16.79
C ILE A 281 -6.14 -6.03 17.20
N TRP A 282 -5.21 -5.71 16.31
CA TRP A 282 -3.79 -5.66 16.66
C TRP A 282 -3.51 -4.69 17.82
N ARG A 283 -4.10 -3.49 17.77
CA ARG A 283 -3.92 -2.44 18.79
C ARG A 283 -4.56 -2.79 20.13
N GLU A 284 -5.79 -3.31 20.13
CA GLU A 284 -6.51 -3.76 21.35
C GLU A 284 -5.77 -4.86 22.10
N ASN A 285 -4.88 -5.59 21.40
CA ASN A 285 -4.07 -6.66 21.94
C ASN A 285 -2.69 -6.21 22.42
N ILE A 286 -2.44 -4.90 22.51
CA ILE A 286 -1.23 -4.34 23.11
C ILE A 286 -1.49 -4.11 24.61
N SER A 287 -0.79 -4.84 25.46
CA SER A 287 -0.88 -4.66 26.91
C SER A 287 0.25 -3.81 27.46
N VAL A 288 -0.08 -2.91 28.38
CA VAL A 288 0.87 -2.14 29.17
C VAL A 288 0.76 -2.59 30.62
N THR A 289 1.86 -3.12 31.17
CA THR A 289 1.90 -3.65 32.55
C THR A 289 3.15 -3.17 33.26
N SER A 290 3.05 -2.86 34.54
CA SER A 290 4.20 -2.45 35.37
C SER A 290 4.57 -3.55 36.37
N ASP A 291 5.86 -3.80 36.52
CA ASP A 291 6.45 -4.66 37.54
C ASP A 291 7.59 -3.89 38.23
N GLY A 292 7.24 -3.18 39.31
CA GLY A 292 8.17 -2.28 40.00
C GLY A 292 8.72 -1.19 39.07
N LYS A 293 10.02 -1.29 38.77
CA LYS A 293 10.78 -0.35 37.92
C LYS A 293 10.75 -0.70 36.43
N GLU A 294 10.12 -1.81 36.04
CA GLU A 294 10.03 -2.26 34.65
C GLU A 294 8.59 -2.09 34.15
N ILE A 295 8.42 -1.34 33.07
CA ILE A 295 7.15 -1.20 32.35
C ILE A 295 7.25 -2.02 31.07
N TYR A 296 6.28 -2.87 30.81
CA TYR A 296 6.23 -3.74 29.65
C TYR A 296 5.11 -3.30 28.73
N VAL A 297 5.47 -2.99 27.48
CA VAL A 297 4.54 -2.76 26.38
C VAL A 297 4.60 -4.00 25.48
N LYS A 298 3.66 -4.92 25.66
CA LYS A 298 3.65 -6.23 25.00
C LYS A 298 2.61 -6.26 23.88
N ARG A 299 3.06 -6.42 22.64
CA ARG A 299 2.20 -6.64 21.48
C ARG A 299 1.95 -8.14 21.33
N ASN A 300 0.76 -8.59 21.70
CA ASN A 300 0.45 -10.02 21.73
C ASN A 300 0.15 -10.60 20.34
N LEU A 301 -0.20 -9.72 19.39
CA LEU A 301 -0.41 -10.04 17.98
C LEU A 301 0.63 -9.31 17.12
N SER A 302 0.88 -9.85 15.93
CA SER A 302 1.81 -9.33 14.94
C SER A 302 1.16 -9.42 13.56
N PHE A 303 1.45 -8.46 12.68
CA PHE A 303 0.96 -8.48 11.32
C PHE A 303 1.49 -9.73 10.59
N GLY A 304 0.56 -10.44 9.94
CA GLY A 304 0.90 -11.58 9.11
C GLY A 304 1.38 -11.14 7.72
N GLU A 305 1.84 -12.11 6.93
CA GLU A 305 2.44 -11.84 5.61
C GLU A 305 1.48 -11.24 4.59
N ASP A 306 0.18 -11.47 4.75
CA ASP A 306 -0.83 -11.00 3.81
C ASP A 306 -1.36 -9.60 4.12
N PHE A 307 -1.08 -9.03 5.30
CA PHE A 307 -1.67 -7.74 5.69
C PHE A 307 -1.20 -6.59 4.81
N ALA A 308 0.11 -6.45 4.59
CA ALA A 308 0.63 -5.43 3.69
C ALA A 308 0.02 -5.58 2.29
N LYS A 309 -0.09 -6.81 1.80
CA LYS A 309 -0.67 -7.10 0.48
C LYS A 309 -2.15 -6.71 0.38
N LEU A 310 -2.95 -6.96 1.43
CA LEU A 310 -4.34 -6.51 1.50
C LEU A 310 -4.44 -4.99 1.40
N THR A 311 -3.60 -4.28 2.15
CA THR A 311 -3.51 -2.80 2.08
C THR A 311 -3.10 -2.31 0.70
N GLN A 312 -2.13 -2.95 0.07
CA GLN A 312 -1.70 -2.61 -1.29
C GLN A 312 -2.83 -2.82 -2.30
N ILE A 313 -3.55 -3.95 -2.23
CA ILE A 313 -4.71 -4.23 -3.08
C ILE A 313 -5.81 -3.18 -2.87
N TRP A 314 -6.06 -2.79 -1.61
CA TRP A 314 -6.98 -1.71 -1.30
C TRP A 314 -6.54 -0.39 -1.92
N LEU A 315 -5.27 0.01 -1.79
CA LEU A 315 -4.75 1.24 -2.38
C LEU A 315 -4.89 1.24 -3.90
N ILE A 316 -4.57 0.13 -4.56
CA ILE A 316 -4.75 -0.03 -6.01
C ILE A 316 -6.23 0.17 -6.38
N ALA A 317 -7.15 -0.52 -5.72
CA ALA A 317 -8.58 -0.40 -6.00
C ALA A 317 -9.14 0.98 -5.64
N LYS A 318 -8.66 1.62 -4.57
CA LYS A 318 -9.11 2.96 -4.19
C LYS A 318 -8.66 4.00 -5.23
N THR A 319 -7.43 3.87 -5.73
CA THR A 319 -6.86 4.84 -6.69
C THR A 319 -7.30 4.59 -8.14
N LEU A 320 -7.60 3.35 -8.53
CA LEU A 320 -8.23 3.04 -9.82
C LEU A 320 -9.65 3.62 -9.92
N ASN A 321 -10.37 3.68 -8.80
CA ASN A 321 -11.70 4.26 -8.70
C ASN A 321 -12.70 3.71 -9.75
N LEU A 322 -12.61 2.42 -10.05
CA LEU A 322 -13.62 1.69 -10.81
C LEU A 322 -14.62 1.05 -9.83
N TYR A 323 -15.56 0.30 -10.39
CA TYR A 323 -16.58 -0.39 -9.64
C TYR A 323 -16.88 -1.71 -10.31
N LYS A 324 -17.30 -2.67 -9.49
CA LYS A 324 -17.57 -4.01 -9.95
C LYS A 324 -18.72 -4.03 -10.95
N ARG A 325 -18.46 -4.62 -12.11
CA ARG A 325 -19.46 -4.84 -13.17
C ARG A 325 -19.36 -6.27 -13.68
N ILE A 326 -20.51 -6.95 -13.76
CA ILE A 326 -20.60 -8.30 -14.34
C ILE A 326 -20.70 -8.19 -15.87
N GLU A 327 -21.45 -7.20 -16.34
CA GLU A 327 -21.69 -6.93 -17.76
C GLU A 327 -21.06 -5.59 -18.08
N VAL A 328 -20.20 -5.58 -19.09
CA VAL A 328 -19.38 -4.42 -19.47
C VAL A 328 -19.47 -4.25 -20.97
N SER A 329 -19.65 -3.02 -21.44
CA SER A 329 -19.64 -2.73 -22.87
C SER A 329 -18.22 -2.81 -23.45
N TYR A 330 -18.14 -3.04 -24.75
CA TYR A 330 -16.91 -2.94 -25.51
C TYR A 330 -16.23 -1.58 -25.29
N GLU A 331 -17.01 -0.51 -25.35
CA GLU A 331 -16.55 0.88 -25.23
C GLU A 331 -15.90 1.14 -23.87
N GLU A 332 -16.43 0.54 -22.80
CA GLU A 332 -15.82 0.63 -21.48
C GLU A 332 -14.50 -0.15 -21.39
N LEU A 333 -14.42 -1.35 -21.97
CA LEU A 333 -13.16 -2.10 -22.01
C LEU A 333 -12.09 -1.36 -22.83
N ASP A 334 -12.48 -0.73 -23.93
CA ASP A 334 -11.61 0.07 -24.78
C ASP A 334 -11.14 1.35 -24.08
N SER A 335 -12.05 2.06 -23.40
CA SER A 335 -11.71 3.22 -22.59
C SER A 335 -10.76 2.85 -21.44
N LEU A 336 -10.99 1.71 -20.77
CA LEU A 336 -10.12 1.22 -19.71
C LEU A 336 -8.73 0.85 -20.25
N ARG A 337 -8.65 0.24 -21.44
CA ARG A 337 -7.38 -0.03 -22.12
C ARG A 337 -6.60 1.28 -22.29
N GLU A 338 -7.24 2.30 -22.86
CA GLU A 338 -6.59 3.59 -23.15
C GLU A 338 -6.19 4.34 -21.88
N SER A 339 -7.05 4.38 -20.86
CA SER A 339 -6.79 5.18 -19.67
C SER A 339 -5.84 4.53 -18.67
N PHE A 340 -5.66 3.21 -18.71
CA PHE A 340 -4.89 2.46 -17.72
C PHE A 340 -3.81 1.58 -18.34
N PHE A 341 -4.19 0.59 -19.17
CA PHE A 341 -3.23 -0.39 -19.68
C PHE A 341 -2.23 0.19 -20.69
N SER A 342 -2.60 1.23 -21.44
CA SER A 342 -1.72 1.91 -22.40
C SER A 342 -0.56 2.64 -21.71
N ILE A 343 -0.81 3.17 -20.50
CA ILE A 343 0.19 3.83 -19.66
C ILE A 343 1.13 2.78 -19.09
N PHE A 344 0.56 1.64 -18.66
CA PHE A 344 1.26 0.56 -18.00
C PHE A 344 2.21 -0.22 -18.93
N SER A 345 1.75 -0.62 -20.12
CA SER A 345 2.55 -1.46 -21.01
C SER A 345 2.03 -1.47 -22.46
N LYS A 346 2.85 -0.97 -23.39
CA LYS A 346 2.57 -1.02 -24.84
C LYS A 346 2.30 -2.44 -25.35
N LYS A 347 2.93 -3.45 -24.75
CA LYS A 347 2.73 -4.86 -25.12
C LYS A 347 1.33 -5.32 -24.73
N ILE A 348 0.89 -5.01 -23.51
CA ILE A 348 -0.44 -5.38 -23.00
C ILE A 348 -1.51 -4.61 -23.78
N ASP A 349 -1.32 -3.32 -23.98
CA ASP A 349 -2.20 -2.47 -24.78
C ASP A 349 -2.44 -3.05 -26.18
N GLY A 350 -1.36 -3.39 -26.91
CA GLY A 350 -1.47 -3.99 -28.23
C GLY A 350 -2.16 -5.36 -28.23
N MET A 351 -2.04 -6.14 -27.16
CA MET A 351 -2.74 -7.42 -27.01
C MET A 351 -4.24 -7.21 -26.82
N ILE A 352 -4.62 -6.38 -25.84
CA ILE A 352 -6.02 -6.03 -25.55
C ILE A 352 -6.70 -5.42 -26.78
N SER A 353 -6.03 -4.49 -27.47
CA SER A 353 -6.55 -3.84 -28.67
C SER A 353 -6.90 -4.83 -29.78
N ARG A 354 -6.01 -5.81 -30.04
CA ARG A 354 -6.27 -6.87 -31.04
C ARG A 354 -7.44 -7.76 -30.65
N ASP A 355 -7.49 -8.21 -29.40
CA ASP A 355 -8.55 -9.11 -28.93
C ASP A 355 -9.92 -8.41 -28.96
N LEU A 356 -9.98 -7.16 -28.48
CA LEU A 356 -11.18 -6.33 -28.55
C LEU A 356 -11.63 -6.12 -30.00
N TYR A 357 -10.72 -5.74 -30.90
CA TYR A 357 -11.05 -5.53 -32.32
C TYR A 357 -11.66 -6.80 -32.95
N ARG A 358 -11.09 -7.98 -32.67
CA ARG A 358 -11.63 -9.26 -33.15
C ARG A 358 -13.06 -9.47 -32.65
N VAL A 359 -13.31 -9.31 -31.35
CA VAL A 359 -14.67 -9.43 -30.78
C VAL A 359 -15.63 -8.48 -31.48
N LYS A 360 -15.25 -7.21 -31.67
CA LYS A 360 -16.08 -6.20 -32.31
C LYS A 360 -16.49 -6.59 -33.73
N GLU A 361 -15.54 -7.00 -34.54
CA GLU A 361 -15.77 -7.37 -35.94
C GLU A 361 -16.64 -8.62 -36.07
N ASP A 362 -16.34 -9.67 -35.29
CA ASP A 362 -17.05 -10.94 -35.39
C ASP A 362 -18.49 -10.84 -34.85
N VAL A 363 -18.71 -10.09 -33.75
CA VAL A 363 -20.06 -9.85 -33.23
C VAL A 363 -20.89 -9.00 -34.17
N LYS A 364 -20.31 -7.95 -34.79
CA LYS A 364 -21.02 -7.12 -35.78
C LYS A 364 -21.45 -7.92 -37.01
N LYS A 365 -20.60 -8.81 -37.51
CA LYS A 365 -20.89 -9.68 -38.65
C LYS A 365 -22.01 -10.68 -38.38
N ARG A 366 -22.18 -11.10 -37.12
CA ARG A 366 -23.13 -12.14 -36.68
C ARG A 366 -24.15 -11.60 -35.67
N ARG A 367 -24.51 -10.31 -35.80
CA ARG A 367 -25.34 -9.59 -34.82
C ARG A 367 -26.66 -10.27 -34.50
N GLU A 368 -27.24 -10.96 -35.48
CA GLU A 368 -28.49 -11.71 -35.33
C GLU A 368 -28.36 -12.91 -34.39
N LYS A 369 -27.18 -13.54 -34.30
CA LYS A 369 -26.88 -14.61 -33.34
C LYS A 369 -26.66 -14.08 -31.92
N CYS A 370 -26.37 -12.78 -31.77
CA CYS A 370 -26.02 -12.16 -30.50
C CYS A 370 -27.18 -11.37 -29.86
N ARG A 371 -28.44 -11.64 -30.20
CA ARG A 371 -29.59 -10.96 -29.57
C ARG A 371 -29.69 -11.29 -28.07
N ASP A 372 -29.33 -12.52 -27.73
CA ASP A 372 -29.17 -12.99 -26.36
C ASP A 372 -27.68 -13.27 -26.06
N TRP A 373 -27.40 -13.60 -24.80
CA TRP A 373 -26.06 -13.98 -24.37
C TRP A 373 -25.60 -15.28 -25.03
N VAL A 374 -24.52 -15.19 -25.81
CA VAL A 374 -23.93 -16.33 -26.52
C VAL A 374 -22.43 -16.38 -26.25
N LYS A 375 -21.88 -17.58 -26.03
CA LYS A 375 -20.44 -17.77 -25.85
C LYS A 375 -19.68 -17.39 -27.13
N LEU A 376 -18.52 -16.77 -26.97
CA LEU A 376 -17.66 -16.37 -28.10
C LEU A 376 -17.26 -17.56 -29.00
N CYS A 377 -17.13 -18.77 -28.47
CA CYS A 377 -16.82 -19.96 -29.28
C CYS A 377 -17.89 -20.25 -30.35
N ALA A 378 -19.16 -19.99 -30.05
CA ALA A 378 -20.25 -20.13 -31.01
C ALA A 378 -20.26 -19.01 -32.07
N ILE A 379 -19.69 -17.84 -31.75
CA ILE A 379 -19.53 -16.72 -32.70
C ILE A 379 -18.33 -16.96 -33.60
N TYR A 380 -17.23 -17.47 -33.06
CA TYR A 380 -16.03 -17.81 -33.83
C TYR A 380 -16.16 -19.11 -34.62
N GLU A 381 -17.17 -19.94 -34.32
CA GLU A 381 -17.36 -21.26 -34.92
C GLU A 381 -16.11 -22.16 -34.70
N GLU A 382 -15.47 -21.98 -33.54
CA GLU A 382 -14.29 -22.71 -33.09
C GLU A 382 -14.64 -23.61 -31.90
N HIS A 383 -14.26 -24.88 -31.97
CA HIS A 383 -14.45 -25.85 -30.89
C HIS A 383 -13.10 -26.25 -30.29
N LYS A 384 -12.65 -25.47 -29.32
CA LYS A 384 -11.44 -25.76 -28.53
C LYS A 384 -11.80 -25.83 -27.05
N ASN A 385 -11.05 -26.60 -26.29
CA ASN A 385 -11.20 -26.61 -24.83
C ASN A 385 -10.55 -25.37 -24.22
N PHE A 386 -11.10 -24.89 -23.10
CA PHE A 386 -10.47 -23.84 -22.30
C PHE A 386 -9.04 -24.24 -21.92
N THR A 387 -8.09 -23.37 -22.20
CA THR A 387 -6.74 -23.47 -21.63
C THR A 387 -6.35 -22.15 -20.97
N THR A 388 -5.64 -22.24 -19.85
CA THR A 388 -5.14 -21.04 -19.17
C THR A 388 -4.17 -20.23 -20.02
N ARG A 389 -3.45 -20.89 -20.94
CA ARG A 389 -2.57 -20.22 -21.89
C ARG A 389 -3.37 -19.32 -22.81
N ASP A 390 -4.45 -19.83 -23.39
CA ASP A 390 -5.29 -19.06 -24.30
C ASP A 390 -6.02 -17.94 -23.55
N PHE A 391 -6.45 -18.20 -22.30
CA PHE A 391 -7.01 -17.16 -21.44
C PHE A 391 -6.07 -15.97 -21.22
N LEU A 392 -4.81 -16.22 -20.87
CA LEU A 392 -3.83 -15.15 -20.68
C LEU A 392 -3.39 -14.52 -22.01
N ALA A 393 -3.31 -15.29 -23.10
CA ALA A 393 -2.89 -14.80 -24.41
C ALA A 393 -3.95 -13.96 -25.13
N HIS A 394 -5.22 -14.12 -24.75
CA HIS A 394 -6.36 -13.39 -25.31
C HIS A 394 -6.95 -12.36 -24.34
N SER A 395 -6.11 -11.76 -23.49
CA SER A 395 -6.53 -10.67 -22.58
C SER A 395 -7.72 -11.04 -21.69
N GLY A 396 -7.85 -12.33 -21.35
CA GLY A 396 -8.96 -12.86 -20.57
C GLY A 396 -10.28 -13.00 -21.32
N LEU A 397 -10.34 -12.73 -22.62
CA LEU A 397 -11.51 -12.86 -23.50
C LEU A 397 -11.57 -14.24 -24.18
N GLU A 398 -11.28 -15.29 -23.41
CA GLU A 398 -11.24 -16.66 -23.92
C GLU A 398 -12.64 -17.13 -24.33
N MET A 399 -12.69 -17.82 -25.47
CA MET A 399 -13.93 -18.04 -26.21
C MET A 399 -14.96 -18.94 -25.51
N ASN A 400 -14.52 -19.83 -24.61
CA ASN A 400 -15.37 -20.80 -23.91
C ASN A 400 -15.95 -20.27 -22.61
N VAL A 401 -15.38 -19.19 -22.07
CA VAL A 401 -15.79 -18.58 -20.79
C VAL A 401 -16.40 -17.20 -20.96
N THR A 402 -16.23 -16.57 -22.12
CA THR A 402 -16.74 -15.21 -22.40
C THR A 402 -18.04 -15.29 -23.20
N GLU A 403 -19.06 -14.56 -22.75
CA GLU A 403 -20.32 -14.38 -23.46
C GLU A 403 -20.42 -12.95 -23.99
N VAL A 404 -21.11 -12.81 -25.11
CA VAL A 404 -21.40 -11.53 -25.76
C VAL A 404 -22.89 -11.39 -26.04
N LYS A 405 -23.35 -10.15 -26.05
CA LYS A 405 -24.71 -9.75 -26.46
C LYS A 405 -24.61 -8.45 -27.24
N TYR A 406 -25.38 -8.32 -28.32
CA TYR A 406 -25.51 -7.10 -29.11
C TYR A 406 -26.84 -6.42 -28.76
N GLU A 407 -26.77 -5.31 -28.01
CA GLU A 407 -27.92 -4.60 -27.48
C GLU A 407 -27.77 -3.10 -27.67
N GLY A 408 -28.81 -2.44 -28.22
CA GLY A 408 -28.81 -0.97 -28.35
C GLY A 408 -27.61 -0.42 -29.13
N GLN A 409 -27.19 -1.10 -30.20
CA GLN A 409 -25.99 -0.81 -31.00
C GLN A 409 -24.64 -1.04 -30.30
N SER A 410 -24.64 -1.47 -29.04
CA SER A 410 -23.44 -1.73 -28.23
C SER A 410 -23.18 -3.22 -28.10
N ILE A 411 -21.91 -3.59 -27.95
CA ILE A 411 -21.51 -4.98 -27.66
C ILE A 411 -21.28 -5.08 -26.16
N MET A 412 -22.05 -5.94 -25.50
CA MET A 412 -21.89 -6.24 -24.08
C MET A 412 -21.11 -7.54 -23.93
N LEU A 413 -20.21 -7.57 -22.95
CA LEU A 413 -19.38 -8.72 -22.61
C LEU A 413 -19.56 -9.09 -21.13
N ARG A 414 -19.49 -10.39 -20.84
CA ARG A 414 -19.39 -10.91 -19.47
C ARG A 414 -18.73 -12.29 -19.46
N TYR A 415 -18.34 -12.76 -18.28
CA TYR A 415 -18.03 -14.18 -18.10
C TYR A 415 -19.31 -14.99 -17.90
N ALA A 416 -19.38 -16.16 -18.53
CA ALA A 416 -20.45 -17.13 -18.30
C ALA A 416 -20.51 -17.52 -16.82
N LYS A 417 -21.70 -17.50 -16.22
CA LYS A 417 -21.89 -17.64 -14.76
C LYS A 417 -21.39 -18.99 -14.24
N ASP A 418 -21.58 -20.05 -15.02
CA ASP A 418 -21.14 -21.42 -14.77
C ASP A 418 -19.61 -21.58 -14.91
N GLU A 419 -18.94 -20.66 -15.59
CA GLU A 419 -17.51 -20.74 -15.90
C GLU A 419 -16.62 -19.84 -15.02
N ILE A 420 -17.21 -19.07 -14.10
CA ILE A 420 -16.48 -18.10 -13.28
C ILE A 420 -15.32 -18.73 -12.49
N ARG A 421 -15.44 -20.00 -12.09
CA ARG A 421 -14.37 -20.74 -11.40
C ARG A 421 -13.16 -20.97 -12.32
N LYS A 422 -13.38 -21.26 -13.60
CA LYS A 422 -12.29 -21.40 -14.58
C LYS A 422 -11.56 -20.07 -14.79
N VAL A 423 -12.30 -18.97 -14.83
CA VAL A 423 -11.73 -17.61 -14.93
C VAL A 423 -10.85 -17.29 -13.72
N ILE A 424 -11.34 -17.53 -12.50
CA ILE A 424 -10.55 -17.34 -11.26
C ILE A 424 -9.27 -18.17 -11.31
N ASN A 425 -9.37 -19.45 -11.69
CA ASN A 425 -8.20 -20.33 -11.80
C ASN A 425 -7.22 -19.85 -12.88
N GLY A 426 -7.72 -19.35 -14.00
CA GLY A 426 -6.92 -18.75 -15.06
C GLY A 426 -6.13 -17.54 -14.57
N CYS A 427 -6.79 -16.66 -13.81
CA CYS A 427 -6.15 -15.52 -13.16
C CYS A 427 -5.08 -15.95 -12.14
N LEU A 428 -5.37 -16.92 -11.28
CA LEU A 428 -4.43 -17.40 -10.26
C LEU A 428 -3.15 -17.97 -10.87
N HIS A 429 -3.28 -18.74 -11.96
CA HIS A 429 -2.14 -19.28 -12.69
C HIS A 429 -1.25 -18.19 -13.29
N GLY A 430 -1.86 -17.08 -13.77
CA GLY A 430 -1.14 -15.90 -14.26
C GLY A 430 -0.24 -15.29 -13.19
N LEU A 431 -0.72 -15.17 -11.95
CA LEU A 431 0.09 -14.66 -10.83
C LEU A 431 1.25 -15.58 -10.47
N GLN A 432 1.03 -16.90 -10.49
CA GLN A 432 2.07 -17.87 -10.13
C GLN A 432 3.23 -17.92 -11.12
N LYS A 433 2.98 -17.62 -12.40
CA LYS A 433 3.98 -17.60 -13.49
C LYS A 433 4.76 -16.29 -13.61
N ALA A 434 4.36 -15.25 -12.89
CA ALA A 434 5.02 -13.94 -12.96
C ALA A 434 6.24 -13.84 -12.02
N LYS A 435 6.55 -14.89 -11.26
CA LYS A 435 7.84 -15.12 -10.60
C LYS A 435 8.82 -15.76 -11.57
#